data_AF-A0A919DM02-F1
#
_entry.id   AF-A0A919DM02-F1
#
_cell.length_a   1.000
_cell.length_b   1.000
_cell.length_c   1.000
_cell.angle_alpha   90.00
_cell.angle_beta   90.00
_cell.angle_gamma   90.00
#
_symmetry.space_group_name_H-M   'P 1'
#
loop_
_entity.id
_entity.type
_entity.pdbx_description
1 polymer ?
#
loop_
_entity_poly.entity_id
_entity_poly.type
_entity_poly.pdbx_seq_one_letter_code
_entity_poly.pdbx_strand_id
1 'polypeptide(L)'
;MAGDWEWLRGLQASSDVPEQLRAPTASPALNLGVRVIGSNIVGNDVVELAAQYMAEHARLELWIGSHEPPLGFRQRFERGRPSSEALLVAYEAWIAFETAYQAAGRKVDQVCDERERLKKALSRAIDSLVRARIE
;
A
#
# COMPACT_ATOMS: atom_id res chain seq x y z
N MET A 1 26.69 -17.04 -16.97
CA MET A 1 25.55 -16.09 -16.99
C MET A 1 24.23 -16.67 -16.45
N ALA A 2 24.20 -17.89 -15.88
CA ALA A 2 22.95 -18.48 -15.35
C ALA A 2 22.63 -18.10 -13.88
N GLY A 3 23.58 -17.53 -13.14
CA GLY A 3 23.45 -17.24 -11.69
C GLY A 3 22.67 -15.97 -11.32
N ASP A 4 22.61 -14.97 -12.21
CA ASP A 4 22.04 -13.65 -11.88
C ASP A 4 20.52 -13.61 -11.79
N TRP A 5 19.83 -14.63 -12.29
CA TRP A 5 18.37 -14.69 -12.36
C TRP A 5 17.78 -15.90 -11.62
N GLU A 6 18.61 -16.73 -10.97
CA GLU A 6 18.11 -17.89 -10.23
C GLU A 6 17.20 -17.48 -9.07
N TRP A 7 17.42 -16.30 -8.49
CA TRP A 7 16.59 -15.75 -7.41
C TRP A 7 15.17 -15.36 -7.87
N LEU A 8 14.93 -15.25 -9.19
CA LEU A 8 13.58 -15.08 -9.73
C LEU A 8 12.80 -16.41 -9.83
N ARG A 9 13.50 -17.56 -9.81
CA ARG A 9 12.83 -18.88 -9.91
C ARG A 9 12.04 -19.14 -8.63
N GLY A 10 10.71 -19.19 -8.77
CA GLY A 10 9.79 -19.43 -7.65
C GLY A 10 9.14 -18.15 -7.10
N LEU A 11 9.42 -16.97 -7.66
CA LEU A 11 8.56 -15.82 -7.44
C LEU A 11 7.21 -16.11 -8.10
N GLN A 12 6.16 -16.25 -7.31
CA GLN A 12 4.79 -16.15 -7.82
C GLN A 12 4.68 -14.78 -8.50
N ALA A 13 4.01 -14.73 -9.66
CA ALA A 13 3.68 -13.47 -10.28
C ALA A 13 3.03 -12.59 -9.20
N SER A 14 3.63 -11.42 -8.94
CA SER A 14 3.01 -10.38 -8.13
C SER A 14 1.55 -10.30 -8.58
N SER A 15 0.59 -10.50 -7.68
CA SER A 15 -0.81 -10.23 -8.00
C SER A 15 -0.85 -8.86 -8.69
N ASP A 16 -1.37 -8.84 -9.91
CA ASP A 16 -1.28 -7.67 -10.77
C ASP A 16 -1.82 -6.45 -10.01
N VAL A 17 -1.07 -5.34 -10.06
CA VAL A 17 -1.54 -4.09 -9.45
C VAL A 17 -2.92 -3.77 -10.03
N PRO A 18 -3.95 -3.62 -9.19
CA PRO A 18 -5.30 -3.31 -9.62
C PRO A 18 -5.31 -2.13 -10.57
N GLU A 19 -6.08 -2.22 -11.67
CA GLU A 19 -6.10 -1.20 -12.71
C GLU A 19 -6.45 0.19 -12.13
N GLN A 20 -7.33 0.22 -11.13
CA GLN A 20 -7.75 1.43 -10.43
C GLN A 20 -6.63 2.11 -9.63
N LEU A 21 -5.48 1.45 -9.42
CA LEU A 21 -4.30 2.00 -8.77
C LEU A 21 -3.21 2.41 -9.76
N ARG A 22 -3.44 2.30 -11.07
CA ARG A 22 -2.45 2.71 -12.10
C ARG A 22 -2.45 4.22 -12.37
N ALA A 23 -3.42 4.93 -11.85
CA ALA A 23 -3.61 6.38 -11.99
C ALA A 23 -4.08 6.98 -10.65
N PRO A 24 -3.87 8.28 -10.38
CA PRO A 24 -3.37 9.32 -11.29
C PRO A 24 -1.85 9.39 -11.47
N THR A 25 -1.06 8.77 -10.60
CA THR A 25 0.41 8.79 -10.66
C THR A 25 0.98 7.45 -11.09
N ALA A 26 2.28 7.38 -11.35
CA ALA A 26 2.98 6.12 -11.58
C ALA A 26 3.16 5.27 -10.30
N SER A 27 2.83 5.79 -9.11
CA SER A 27 2.93 5.05 -7.84
C SER A 27 1.55 4.55 -7.38
N PRO A 28 1.32 3.22 -7.39
CA PRO A 28 0.10 2.63 -6.86
C PRO A 28 -0.16 2.95 -5.39
N ALA A 29 0.90 3.09 -4.58
CA ALA A 29 0.79 3.45 -3.18
C ALA A 29 0.25 4.87 -2.99
N LEU A 30 0.76 5.84 -3.76
CA LEU A 30 0.22 7.20 -3.73
C LEU A 30 -1.22 7.25 -4.23
N ASN A 31 -1.53 6.49 -5.28
CA ASN A 31 -2.87 6.45 -5.86
C ASN A 31 -3.91 5.88 -4.89
N LEU A 32 -3.55 4.86 -4.09
CA LEU A 32 -4.43 4.36 -3.02
C LEU A 32 -4.75 5.47 -2.01
N GLY A 33 -3.72 6.17 -1.52
CA GLY A 33 -3.91 7.26 -0.56
C GLY A 33 -4.78 8.39 -1.11
N VAL A 34 -4.57 8.79 -2.37
CA VAL A 34 -5.41 9.77 -3.08
C VAL A 34 -6.86 9.32 -3.15
N ARG A 35 -7.12 8.05 -3.46
CA ARG A 35 -8.49 7.53 -3.52
C ARG A 35 -9.18 7.52 -2.16
N VAL A 36 -8.48 7.09 -1.10
CA VAL A 36 -9.02 7.04 0.26
C VAL A 36 -9.32 8.46 0.76
N ILE A 37 -8.35 9.39 0.67
CA ILE A 37 -8.49 10.77 1.14
C ILE A 37 -9.49 11.56 0.29
N GLY A 38 -9.52 11.33 -1.02
CA GLY A 38 -10.46 11.97 -1.93
C GLY A 38 -11.90 11.47 -1.79
N SER A 39 -12.12 10.41 -1.01
CA SER A 39 -13.47 9.91 -0.73
C SER A 39 -14.15 10.73 0.36
N ASN A 40 -15.43 11.04 0.14
CA ASN A 40 -16.27 11.74 1.11
C ASN A 40 -16.89 10.81 2.17
N ILE A 41 -16.48 9.53 2.23
CA ILE A 41 -17.09 8.51 3.09
C ILE A 41 -16.22 8.15 4.31
N VAL A 42 -14.98 8.64 4.36
CA VAL A 42 -14.01 8.36 5.43
C VAL A 42 -13.99 9.48 6.48
N GLY A 43 -13.74 9.10 7.73
CA GLY A 43 -13.47 10.03 8.82
C GLY A 43 -12.00 10.47 8.87
N ASN A 44 -11.72 11.50 9.68
CA ASN A 44 -10.38 12.05 9.84
C ASN A 44 -9.35 11.02 10.33
N ASP A 45 -9.77 9.99 11.07
CA ASP A 45 -8.89 8.92 11.55
C ASP A 45 -8.35 8.05 10.40
N VAL A 46 -9.18 7.75 9.41
CA VAL A 46 -8.74 7.04 8.19
C VAL A 46 -7.93 7.95 7.28
N VAL A 47 -8.30 9.24 7.18
CA VAL A 47 -7.54 10.25 6.41
C VAL A 47 -6.12 10.39 6.95
N GLU A 48 -5.94 10.47 8.27
CA GLU A 48 -4.64 10.55 8.93
C GLU A 48 -3.76 9.33 8.57
N LEU A 49 -4.32 8.12 8.70
CA LEU A 49 -3.60 6.89 8.35
C LEU A 49 -3.25 6.82 6.86
N ALA A 50 -4.14 7.21 5.96
CA ALA A 50 -3.87 7.25 4.53
C ALA A 50 -2.76 8.25 4.18
N ALA A 51 -2.78 9.44 4.81
CA ALA A 51 -1.74 10.45 4.63
C ALA A 51 -0.39 9.97 5.18
N GLN A 52 -0.38 9.32 6.35
CA GLN A 52 0.82 8.73 6.93
C GLN A 52 1.40 7.63 6.04
N TYR A 53 0.54 6.77 5.48
CA TYR A 53 0.95 5.76 4.51
C TYR A 53 1.64 6.36 3.29
N MET A 54 1.06 7.41 2.68
CA MET A 54 1.68 8.13 1.58
C MET A 54 3.03 8.74 1.96
N ALA A 55 3.13 9.33 3.15
CA ALA A 55 4.36 9.93 3.65
C ALA A 55 5.46 8.88 3.86
N GLU A 56 5.14 7.73 4.45
CA GLU A 56 6.12 6.65 4.63
C GLU A 56 6.56 6.02 3.30
N HIS A 57 5.66 5.91 2.32
CA HIS A 57 6.02 5.45 0.99
C HIS A 57 7.01 6.42 0.33
N ALA A 58 6.73 7.73 0.37
CA ALA A 58 7.64 8.73 -0.15
C ALA A 58 9.02 8.70 0.56
N ARG A 59 9.03 8.51 1.89
CA ARG A 59 10.28 8.35 2.66
C ARG A 59 11.06 7.11 2.26
N LEU A 60 10.39 5.99 1.96
CA LEU A 60 11.05 4.78 1.47
C LEU A 60 11.70 5.03 0.10
N GLU A 61 10.98 5.63 -0.85
CA GLU A 61 11.52 5.95 -2.18
C GLU A 61 12.73 6.89 -2.10
N LEU A 62 12.64 7.92 -1.24
CA LEU A 62 13.77 8.82 -0.97
C LEU A 62 14.96 8.08 -0.37
N TRP A 63 14.72 7.20 0.61
CA TRP A 63 15.77 6.40 1.22
C TRP A 63 16.45 5.48 0.19
N ILE A 64 15.68 4.76 -0.63
CA ILE A 64 16.21 3.92 -1.73
C ILE A 64 17.05 4.76 -2.70
N GLY A 65 16.57 5.95 -3.07
CA GLY A 65 17.27 6.85 -3.99
C GLY A 65 18.56 7.45 -3.42
N SER A 66 18.63 7.59 -2.09
CA SER A 66 19.78 8.16 -1.37
C SER A 66 20.76 7.12 -0.79
N HIS A 67 20.47 5.82 -0.93
CA HIS A 67 21.25 4.78 -0.29
C HIS A 67 22.65 4.66 -0.91
N GLU A 68 23.68 4.70 -0.06
CA GLU A 68 25.08 4.50 -0.46
C GLU A 68 25.68 3.26 0.26
N PRO A 69 26.24 2.28 -0.48
CA PRO A 69 26.24 2.15 -1.93
C PRO A 69 24.83 1.93 -2.51
N PRO A 70 24.59 2.21 -3.81
CA PRO A 70 23.27 2.00 -4.42
C PRO A 70 22.79 0.55 -4.29
N LEU A 71 21.53 0.39 -3.88
CA LEU A 71 20.93 -0.94 -3.80
C LEU A 71 20.85 -1.61 -5.18
N GLY A 72 21.31 -2.85 -5.25
CA GLY A 72 21.13 -3.70 -6.43
C GLY A 72 19.66 -4.08 -6.65
N PHE A 73 19.33 -4.52 -7.87
CA PHE A 73 17.95 -4.88 -8.25
C PHE A 73 17.29 -5.87 -7.29
N ARG A 74 18.02 -6.91 -6.88
CA ARG A 74 17.54 -7.92 -5.93
C ARG A 74 17.18 -7.31 -4.57
N GLN A 75 18.04 -6.46 -4.02
CA GLN A 75 17.79 -5.81 -2.73
C GLN A 75 16.60 -4.86 -2.79
N ARG A 76 16.44 -4.12 -3.89
CA ARG A 76 15.25 -3.28 -4.12
C ARG A 76 13.98 -4.12 -4.19
N PHE A 77 14.03 -5.25 -4.89
CA PHE A 77 12.90 -6.17 -4.99
C PHE A 77 12.54 -6.79 -3.62
N GLU A 78 13.52 -7.31 -2.88
CA GLU A 78 13.32 -7.93 -1.57
C GLU A 78 12.74 -6.93 -0.56
N ARG A 79 13.20 -5.66 -0.58
CA ARG A 79 12.64 -4.58 0.26
C ARG A 79 11.27 -4.10 -0.21
N GLY A 80 11.01 -4.12 -1.51
CA GLY A 80 9.73 -3.69 -2.09
C GLY A 80 8.60 -4.70 -1.90
N ARG A 81 8.91 -6.01 -1.89
CA ARG A 81 7.88 -7.07 -1.87
C ARG A 81 6.90 -6.96 -0.68
N PRO A 82 7.33 -6.83 0.59
CA PRO A 82 6.40 -6.69 1.71
C PRO A 82 5.50 -5.45 1.59
N SER A 83 6.03 -4.36 1.02
CA SER A 83 5.29 -3.12 0.79
C SER A 83 4.23 -3.30 -0.30
N SER A 84 4.56 -4.01 -1.38
CA SER A 84 3.61 -4.35 -2.45
C SER A 84 2.49 -5.27 -1.97
N GLU A 85 2.80 -6.27 -1.14
CA GLU A 85 1.78 -7.15 -0.53
C GLU A 85 0.86 -6.35 0.40
N ALA A 86 1.43 -5.47 1.24
CA ALA A 86 0.64 -4.65 2.15
C ALA A 86 -0.24 -3.61 1.42
N LEU A 87 0.22 -3.08 0.27
CA LEU A 87 -0.59 -2.25 -0.61
C LEU A 87 -1.87 -2.98 -1.06
N LEU A 88 -1.73 -4.24 -1.51
CA LEU A 88 -2.87 -5.01 -2.00
C LEU A 88 -3.88 -5.28 -0.88
N VAL A 89 -3.41 -5.65 0.31
CA VAL A 89 -4.27 -5.86 1.48
C VAL A 89 -4.99 -4.56 1.89
N ALA A 90 -4.29 -3.42 1.86
CA ALA A 90 -4.90 -2.12 2.14
C ALA A 90 -5.94 -1.73 1.08
N TYR A 91 -5.67 -2.04 -0.19
CA TYR A 91 -6.60 -1.83 -1.28
C TYR A 91 -7.87 -2.69 -1.15
N GLU A 92 -7.72 -3.98 -0.86
CA GLU A 92 -8.85 -4.89 -0.65
C GLU A 92 -9.71 -4.44 0.52
N ALA A 93 -9.10 -4.01 1.63
CA ALA A 93 -9.82 -3.47 2.78
C ALA A 93 -10.55 -2.16 2.43
N TRP A 94 -9.96 -1.31 1.59
CA TRP A 94 -10.61 -0.10 1.08
C TRP A 94 -11.87 -0.45 0.26
N ILE A 95 -11.75 -1.38 -0.68
CA ILE A 95 -12.88 -1.80 -1.52
C ILE A 95 -13.98 -2.45 -0.68
N ALA A 96 -13.63 -3.26 0.31
CA ALA A 96 -14.61 -3.87 1.22
C ALA A 96 -15.38 -2.81 2.01
N PHE A 97 -14.69 -1.80 2.53
CA PHE A 97 -15.32 -0.67 3.22
C PHE A 97 -16.22 0.16 2.30
N GLU A 98 -15.75 0.53 1.11
CA GLU A 98 -16.53 1.27 0.13
C GLU A 98 -17.80 0.50 -0.27
N THR A 99 -17.68 -0.80 -0.50
CA THR A 99 -18.79 -1.69 -0.87
C THR A 99 -19.82 -1.79 0.27
N ALA A 100 -19.35 -2.02 1.50
CA ALA A 100 -20.22 -2.10 2.66
C ALA A 100 -20.95 -0.76 2.90
N TYR A 101 -20.27 0.37 2.72
CA TYR A 101 -20.86 1.70 2.88
C TYR A 101 -21.99 1.94 1.87
N GLN A 102 -21.81 1.53 0.62
CA GLN A 102 -22.90 1.61 -0.37
C GLN A 102 -24.05 0.65 -0.02
N ALA A 103 -23.76 -0.58 0.40
CA ALA A 103 -24.77 -1.57 0.78
C ALA A 103 -25.60 -1.15 2.00
N ALA A 104 -24.98 -0.43 2.95
CA ALA A 104 -25.64 0.14 4.12
C ALA A 104 -26.50 1.40 3.81
N GLY A 105 -26.62 1.78 2.53
CA GLY A 105 -27.35 2.99 2.14
C GLY A 105 -26.66 4.26 2.61
N ARG A 106 -25.31 4.27 2.61
CA ARG A 106 -24.46 5.41 2.97
C ARG A 106 -24.53 5.81 4.44
N LYS A 107 -24.74 4.82 5.31
CA LYS A 107 -24.77 4.97 6.77
C LYS A 107 -23.45 4.52 7.37
N VAL A 108 -22.60 5.48 7.76
CA VAL A 108 -21.23 5.23 8.26
C VAL A 108 -21.24 4.41 9.57
N ASP A 109 -22.26 4.57 10.40
CA ASP A 109 -22.45 3.84 11.66
C ASP A 109 -22.62 2.33 11.47
N GLN A 110 -23.05 1.89 10.28
CA GLN A 110 -23.31 0.47 9.98
C GLN A 110 -22.09 -0.29 9.44
N VAL A 111 -20.96 0.40 9.20
CA VAL A 111 -19.75 -0.19 8.60
C VAL A 111 -18.52 -0.07 9.49
N CYS A 112 -18.75 -0.11 10.81
CA CYS A 112 -17.71 0.03 11.82
C CYS A 112 -16.63 -1.05 11.68
N ASP A 113 -17.02 -2.29 11.41
CA ASP A 113 -16.08 -3.42 11.29
C ASP A 113 -15.15 -3.26 10.08
N GLU A 114 -15.70 -2.89 8.92
CA GLU A 114 -14.92 -2.64 7.71
C GLU A 114 -14.01 -1.43 7.87
N ARG A 115 -14.48 -0.37 8.54
CA ARG A 115 -13.64 0.79 8.86
C ARG A 115 -12.44 0.39 9.71
N GLU A 116 -12.65 -0.39 10.77
CA GLU A 116 -11.55 -0.85 11.63
C GLU A 116 -10.61 -1.82 10.91
N ARG A 117 -11.11 -2.64 9.98
CA ARG A 117 -10.26 -3.46 9.10
C ARG A 117 -9.39 -2.61 8.18
N LEU A 118 -9.95 -1.57 7.57
CA LEU A 118 -9.21 -0.62 6.74
C LEU A 118 -8.10 0.07 7.55
N LYS A 119 -8.41 0.55 8.75
CA LYS A 119 -7.42 1.19 9.64
C LYS A 119 -6.26 0.25 9.97
N LYS A 120 -6.57 -1.01 10.31
CA LYS A 120 -5.56 -2.04 10.58
C LYS A 120 -4.72 -2.35 9.33
N ALA A 121 -5.33 -2.41 8.15
CA ALA A 121 -4.61 -2.67 6.91
C ALA A 121 -3.65 -1.52 6.56
N LEU A 122 -4.10 -0.26 6.67
CA LEU A 122 -3.25 0.91 6.47
C LEU A 122 -2.10 0.97 7.49
N SER A 123 -2.38 0.71 8.77
CA SER A 123 -1.36 0.68 9.83
C SER A 123 -0.29 -0.38 9.55
N ARG A 124 -0.70 -1.59 9.13
CA ARG A 124 0.24 -2.65 8.74
C ARG A 124 1.06 -2.26 7.52
N ALA A 125 0.48 -1.57 6.55
CA ALA A 125 1.21 -1.10 5.37
C ALA A 125 2.24 -0.03 5.73
N ILE A 126 1.90 0.89 6.65
CA ILE A 126 2.84 1.85 7.25
C ILE A 126 4.00 1.10 7.93
N ASP A 127 3.70 0.11 8.78
CA ASP A 127 4.73 -0.65 9.49
C ASP A 127 5.67 -1.39 8.50
N SER A 128 5.13 -1.99 7.44
CA SER A 128 5.93 -2.63 6.39
C SER A 128 6.88 -1.65 5.70
N LEU A 129 6.43 -0.44 5.39
CA LEU A 129 7.25 0.60 4.77
C LEU A 129 8.36 1.08 5.71
N VAL A 130 8.05 1.25 7.00
CA VAL A 130 9.02 1.65 8.02
C VAL A 130 10.08 0.57 8.19
N ARG A 131 9.69 -0.71 8.29
CA ARG A 131 10.63 -1.83 8.41
C ARG A 131 11.52 -1.94 7.17
N ALA A 132 10.97 -1.81 5.97
CA ALA A 132 11.74 -1.86 4.73
C ALA A 132 12.85 -0.79 4.63
N ARG A 133 12.77 0.28 5.43
CA ARG A 133 13.80 1.31 5.55
C ARG A 133 14.86 1.02 6.62
N ILE A 134 14.52 0.28 7.68
CA ILE A 134 15.37 0.06 8.86
C ILE A 134 16.07 -1.30 8.83
N GLU A 135 15.39 -2.33 8.37
CA GLU A 135 15.86 -3.72 8.24
C GLU A 135 16.38 -3.94 6.81
#